data_AF-A0A2N2JJM3-F1
#
_entry.id   AF-A0A2N2JJM3-F1
#
_cell.length_a   1.000
_cell.length_b   1.000
_cell.length_c   1.000
_cell.angle_alpha   90.00
_cell.angle_beta   90.00
_cell.angle_gamma   90.00
#
_symmetry.space_group_name_H-M   'P 1'
#
loop_
_entity.id
_entity.type
_entity.pdbx_description
1 polymer ?
#
loop_
_entity_poly.entity_id
_entity_poly.type
_entity_poly.pdbx_seq_one_letter_code
_entity_poly.pdbx_strand_id
1 'polypeptide(L)'
;MTSTPTPANDPSARRRWIFVLAAGVIVGGGVALAVALSQGGSGSAPPPEGAGGADVVPLVEPQETFSIRVRWPGATAEEVDALVATPMAASLGGFEDIDDLEIVSRDGEAVAIATLARTVRSPEVAKIREGAARRVATRLPAEAEIIAFRGDLTAPPDHLVVLTSDALPPSALGLLAGGPVRARVEVLAGVTDVAALGVPAQEVLVSLDPARLNGLGLDVGAVVTAVRRPREVPGGAREGVDRGGLADLRAVVVGAGADGAPIRLSDVATISVGPTPGSGALRLDGRAVAGLAVHGDEKLTTDAIAAAVAPELPPSVALGWRAGTATAGHPAGLHVSLRLPAGSTEEGVVGALEQVEAAAARVPGKRSVLDWTQGPGAATLLVRGDWADRAAVEGAVEALRAALAEIPGILVRVAPLDARGFSPEPAPLVVTLSGEGAAALGQAADAVAEAIGGVVGVRSVWSSQADRAQQTAQIDRARAAELGVPVGAVQQTMNLAEIGLVVAELRDGATTLPVRVVVPGEARGGLTVAGADGARVPLASLVKTTVKQGPDRLERRKRSLSVTLAVDVGGRPLAEVRAEVERRLRDVALPAGVTARVAGAPR
;
A
#
# COMPACT_ATOMS: atom_id res chain seq x y z
N MET A 1 40.34 55.74 0.14
CA MET A 1 39.48 55.35 1.27
C MET A 1 38.14 56.03 1.03
N THR A 2 37.03 55.41 0.71
CA THR A 2 36.59 54.00 0.76
C THR A 2 35.49 53.87 -0.31
N SER A 3 35.69 52.93 -1.23
CA SER A 3 34.73 52.54 -2.27
C SER A 3 33.61 51.70 -1.65
N THR A 4 32.36 52.14 -1.77
CA THR A 4 31.15 51.37 -1.48
C THR A 4 30.88 50.38 -2.62
N PRO A 5 30.75 49.07 -2.36
CA PRO A 5 30.54 48.08 -3.40
C PRO A 5 29.05 47.89 -3.72
N THR A 6 28.78 47.78 -5.02
CA THR A 6 27.57 47.23 -5.63
C THR A 6 27.32 45.79 -5.13
N PRO A 7 26.10 45.41 -4.71
CA PRO A 7 25.85 44.02 -4.34
C PRO A 7 25.85 43.15 -5.60
N ALA A 8 26.72 42.15 -5.56
CA ALA A 8 26.89 41.12 -6.57
C ALA A 8 25.62 40.27 -6.69
N ASN A 9 25.33 39.93 -7.94
CA ASN A 9 24.31 39.00 -8.40
C ASN A 9 24.63 37.59 -7.85
N ASP A 10 23.94 37.17 -6.78
CA ASP A 10 24.09 35.84 -6.18
C ASP A 10 23.23 34.80 -6.92
N PRO A 11 23.83 33.80 -7.60
CA PRO A 11 23.09 32.74 -8.29
C PRO A 11 22.56 31.62 -7.36
N SER A 12 22.64 31.76 -6.03
CA SER A 12 22.19 30.74 -5.07
C SER A 12 20.66 30.71 -4.82
N ALA A 13 19.89 31.68 -5.32
CA ALA A 13 18.47 31.86 -4.96
C ALA A 13 17.43 31.23 -5.93
N ARG A 14 17.79 30.16 -6.66
CA ARG A 14 16.82 29.41 -7.50
C ARG A 14 16.91 27.89 -7.29
N ARG A 15 16.65 27.42 -6.08
CA ARG A 15 16.21 26.04 -5.85
C ARG A 15 14.70 26.02 -5.75
N ARG A 16 14.05 25.67 -6.88
CA ARG A 16 12.63 25.36 -6.93
C ARG A 16 12.40 24.09 -6.13
N TRP A 17 11.73 24.21 -4.99
CA TRP A 17 11.24 23.09 -4.20
C TRP A 17 9.99 22.55 -4.88
N ILE A 18 10.13 21.42 -5.57
CA ILE A 18 9.00 20.63 -6.04
C ILE A 18 8.63 19.71 -4.88
N PHE A 19 7.58 20.08 -4.13
CA PHE A 19 6.97 19.22 -3.13
C PHE A 19 6.08 18.20 -3.84
N VAL A 20 6.48 16.92 -3.82
CA VAL A 20 5.62 15.82 -4.25
C VAL A 20 4.97 15.22 -3.00
N LEU A 21 3.66 15.39 -2.87
CA LEU A 21 2.85 14.71 -1.87
C LEU A 21 2.71 13.23 -2.27
N ALA A 22 3.52 12.37 -1.66
CA ALA A 22 3.41 10.92 -1.83
C ALA A 22 2.45 10.34 -0.76
N ALA A 23 1.31 9.83 -1.20
CA ALA A 23 0.44 9.00 -0.35
C ALA A 23 1.10 7.62 -0.18
N GLY A 24 1.58 7.33 1.02
CA GLY A 24 2.22 6.05 1.36
C GLY A 24 1.20 5.01 1.79
N VAL A 25 0.99 3.97 0.99
CA VAL A 25 0.32 2.73 1.43
C VAL A 25 1.40 1.78 1.95
N ILE A 26 1.34 1.42 3.24
CA ILE A 26 2.15 0.36 3.84
C ILE A 26 1.60 -0.98 3.32
N VAL A 27 2.42 -1.72 2.58
CA VAL A 27 2.07 -3.08 2.15
C VAL A 27 2.48 -4.05 3.26
N GLY A 28 1.67 -4.12 4.32
CA GLY A 28 1.83 -5.07 5.41
C GLY A 28 1.09 -6.37 5.12
N GLY A 29 1.50 -7.11 4.10
CA GLY A 29 1.06 -8.48 3.90
C GLY A 29 2.26 -9.38 4.12
N GLY A 30 2.25 -10.18 5.20
CA GLY A 30 3.39 -10.99 5.64
C GLY A 30 4.12 -11.69 4.51
N VAL A 31 5.26 -11.11 4.11
CA VAL A 31 6.24 -11.76 3.26
C VAL A 31 6.95 -12.76 4.15
N ALA A 32 6.59 -14.03 4.04
CA ALA A 32 7.43 -15.10 4.54
C ALA A 32 8.70 -15.10 3.68
N LEU A 33 9.78 -14.50 4.18
CA LEU A 33 11.09 -14.55 3.55
C LEU A 33 11.63 -15.98 3.70
N ALA A 34 11.30 -16.86 2.76
CA ALA A 34 11.90 -18.18 2.65
C ALA A 34 13.24 -18.06 1.89
N VAL A 35 14.32 -17.81 2.61
CA VAL A 35 15.69 -17.89 2.06
C VAL A 35 16.00 -19.36 1.77
N ALA A 36 16.13 -19.71 0.50
CA ALA A 36 16.53 -21.04 0.06
C ALA A 36 18.01 -21.02 -0.36
N LEU A 37 18.92 -21.54 0.49
CA LEU A 37 20.32 -21.67 0.10
C LEU A 37 20.54 -22.86 -0.83
N SER A 38 21.17 -22.53 -1.96
CA SER A 38 21.85 -23.41 -2.90
C SER A 38 22.97 -24.19 -2.19
N GLN A 39 22.95 -25.52 -2.31
CA GLN A 39 23.99 -26.43 -1.85
C GLN A 39 25.28 -26.28 -2.68
N GLY A 40 26.42 -26.15 -2.00
CA GLY A 40 27.76 -26.28 -2.57
C GLY A 40 28.79 -26.37 -1.45
N GLY A 41 29.20 -27.58 -1.10
CA GLY A 41 30.07 -27.84 0.06
C GLY A 41 31.56 -27.61 -0.18
N SER A 42 32.28 -27.29 0.90
CA SER A 42 33.56 -27.91 1.26
C SER A 42 33.86 -27.60 2.73
N GLY A 43 34.37 -28.59 3.45
CA GLY A 43 34.34 -28.66 4.91
C GLY A 43 35.37 -27.84 5.67
N SER A 44 35.10 -27.66 6.96
CA SER A 44 36.11 -27.50 8.00
C SER A 44 35.59 -28.05 9.34
N ALA A 45 36.54 -28.47 10.19
CA ALA A 45 36.46 -29.36 11.35
C ALA A 45 35.56 -28.88 12.52
N PRO A 46 35.20 -29.77 13.49
CA PRO A 46 34.38 -29.39 14.63
C PRO A 46 35.17 -28.55 15.66
N PRO A 47 34.54 -27.59 16.36
CA PRO A 47 35.19 -26.85 17.44
C PRO A 47 35.28 -27.69 18.73
N PRO A 48 36.22 -27.37 19.64
CA PRO A 48 36.43 -28.12 20.87
C PRO A 48 35.32 -27.84 21.90
N GLU A 49 34.95 -28.89 22.65
CA GLU A 49 34.01 -28.82 23.77
C GLU A 49 34.58 -28.04 24.95
N GLY A 50 33.76 -27.15 25.53
CA GLY A 50 33.98 -26.62 26.88
C GLY A 50 34.06 -25.10 27.00
N ALA A 51 32.93 -24.40 26.85
CA ALA A 51 32.66 -23.15 27.54
C ALA A 51 31.14 -22.92 27.55
N GLY A 52 30.53 -22.91 28.75
CA GLY A 52 29.13 -22.53 28.94
C GLY A 52 28.93 -21.07 28.53
N GLY A 53 28.24 -20.85 27.41
CA GLY A 53 27.82 -19.55 26.93
C GLY A 53 26.30 -19.51 26.90
N ALA A 54 25.72 -18.42 27.39
CA ALA A 54 24.33 -18.09 27.11
C ALA A 54 24.10 -18.17 25.60
N ASP A 55 23.06 -18.88 25.16
CA ASP A 55 22.63 -18.96 23.78
C ASP A 55 22.31 -17.54 23.28
N VAL A 56 23.31 -16.89 22.68
CA VAL A 56 23.13 -15.71 21.86
C VAL A 56 22.55 -16.23 20.56
N VAL A 57 21.24 -16.05 20.38
CA VAL A 57 20.59 -16.21 19.08
C VAL A 57 21.33 -15.29 18.12
N PRO A 58 22.01 -15.80 17.08
CA PRO A 58 22.60 -14.93 16.08
C PRO A 58 21.44 -14.22 15.38
N LEU A 59 21.39 -12.89 15.50
CA LEU A 59 20.56 -12.06 14.64
C LEU A 59 21.03 -12.34 13.21
N VAL A 60 20.20 -12.99 12.39
CA VAL A 60 20.42 -13.05 10.95
C VAL A 60 20.54 -11.61 10.47
N GLU A 61 21.71 -11.23 9.96
CA GLU A 61 21.92 -9.88 9.45
C GLU A 61 20.88 -9.60 8.36
N PRO A 62 20.09 -8.51 8.46
CA PRO A 62 19.09 -8.19 7.44
C PRO A 62 19.82 -7.93 6.12
N GLN A 63 19.54 -8.76 5.11
CA GLN A 63 20.03 -8.48 3.77
C GLN A 63 19.37 -7.20 3.24
N GLU A 64 20.17 -6.34 2.62
CA GLU A 64 19.67 -5.08 2.08
C GLU A 64 18.66 -5.34 0.95
N THR A 65 17.50 -4.68 1.01
CA THR A 65 16.47 -4.73 -0.02
C THR A 65 16.30 -3.37 -0.69
N PHE A 66 15.77 -3.38 -1.91
CA PHE A 66 15.20 -2.17 -2.51
C PHE A 66 13.91 -2.52 -3.25
N SER A 67 13.01 -1.55 -3.37
CA SER A 67 11.78 -1.70 -4.13
C SER A 67 11.67 -0.79 -5.35
N ILE A 68 10.96 -1.25 -6.37
CA ILE A 68 10.56 -0.48 -7.56
C ILE A 68 9.05 -0.60 -7.70
N ARG A 69 8.38 0.55 -7.67
CA ARG A 69 6.94 0.67 -7.77
C ARG A 69 6.54 1.24 -9.13
N VAL A 70 5.63 0.56 -9.80
CA VAL A 70 5.05 0.97 -11.07
C VAL A 70 3.54 1.10 -10.90
N ARG A 71 3.02 2.28 -11.20
CA ARG A 71 1.59 2.55 -11.18
C ARG A 71 1.04 2.52 -12.59
N TRP A 72 -0.07 1.82 -12.78
CA TRP A 72 -0.80 1.77 -14.05
C TRP A 72 -2.31 1.81 -13.81
N PRO A 73 -2.89 3.00 -13.59
CA PRO A 73 -4.28 3.15 -13.15
C PRO A 73 -5.29 2.52 -14.11
N GLY A 74 -6.30 1.84 -13.56
CA GLY A 74 -7.39 1.21 -14.32
C GLY A 74 -7.05 -0.18 -14.88
N ALA A 75 -5.81 -0.65 -14.76
CA ALA A 75 -5.45 -2.02 -15.09
C ALA A 75 -5.77 -2.97 -13.93
N THR A 76 -6.30 -4.15 -14.25
CA THR A 76 -6.52 -5.23 -13.28
C THR A 76 -5.20 -5.86 -12.82
N ALA A 77 -5.19 -6.54 -11.68
CA ALA A 77 -4.00 -7.27 -11.20
C ALA A 77 -3.43 -8.24 -12.25
N GLU A 78 -4.27 -8.91 -13.03
CA GLU A 78 -3.84 -9.81 -14.12
C GLU A 78 -3.17 -9.04 -15.28
N GLU A 79 -3.75 -7.92 -15.70
CA GLU A 79 -3.17 -7.08 -16.76
C GLU A 79 -1.85 -6.45 -16.30
N VAL A 80 -1.81 -5.95 -15.06
CA VAL A 80 -0.60 -5.45 -14.41
C VAL A 80 0.45 -6.56 -14.35
N ASP A 81 0.08 -7.78 -13.97
CA ASP A 81 1.04 -8.87 -13.89
C ASP A 81 1.63 -9.24 -15.27
N ALA A 82 0.76 -9.32 -16.29
CA ALA A 82 1.15 -9.71 -17.64
C ALA A 82 2.00 -8.63 -18.34
N LEU A 83 1.66 -7.36 -18.18
CA LEU A 83 2.22 -6.25 -18.96
C LEU A 83 3.18 -5.35 -18.17
N VAL A 84 3.21 -5.46 -16.84
CA VAL A 84 4.13 -4.70 -15.98
C VAL A 84 5.04 -5.64 -15.20
N ALA A 85 4.50 -6.54 -14.37
CA ALA A 85 5.31 -7.40 -13.50
C ALA A 85 6.18 -8.40 -14.28
N THR A 86 5.66 -8.97 -15.37
CA THR A 86 6.42 -9.91 -16.21
C THR A 86 7.62 -9.22 -16.89
N PRO A 87 7.46 -8.05 -17.54
CA PRO A 87 8.61 -7.26 -17.99
C PRO A 87 9.56 -6.82 -16.87
N MET A 88 9.05 -6.47 -15.69
CA MET A 88 9.86 -6.15 -14.52
C MET A 88 10.71 -7.34 -14.10
N ALA A 89 10.13 -8.51 -13.91
CA ALA A 89 10.84 -9.75 -13.57
C ALA A 89 11.94 -10.07 -14.59
N ALA A 90 11.63 -9.96 -15.88
CA ALA A 90 12.60 -10.20 -16.95
C ALA A 90 13.74 -9.15 -16.99
N SER A 91 13.48 -7.92 -16.55
CA SER A 91 14.49 -6.86 -16.47
C SER A 91 15.36 -6.97 -15.22
N LEU A 92 14.76 -7.34 -14.09
CA LEU A 92 15.42 -7.38 -12.78
C LEU A 92 16.14 -8.70 -12.52
N GLY A 93 15.60 -9.83 -12.98
CA GLY A 93 16.24 -11.14 -12.82
C GLY A 93 17.56 -11.32 -13.59
N GLY A 94 18.02 -10.30 -14.33
CA GLY A 94 19.32 -10.26 -14.99
C GLY A 94 20.34 -9.34 -14.30
N PHE A 95 20.06 -8.86 -13.09
CA PHE A 95 21.02 -8.13 -12.27
C PHE A 95 21.78 -9.10 -11.37
N GLU A 96 23.12 -9.08 -11.45
CA GLU A 96 24.00 -9.94 -10.66
C GLU A 96 23.92 -9.64 -9.15
N ASP A 97 23.67 -8.37 -8.79
CA ASP A 97 23.56 -7.97 -7.38
C ASP A 97 22.25 -8.43 -6.70
N ILE A 98 21.28 -8.99 -7.43
CA ILE A 98 19.97 -9.43 -6.89
C ILE A 98 19.96 -10.95 -6.68
N ASP A 99 19.78 -11.40 -5.44
CA ASP A 99 19.69 -12.83 -5.09
C ASP A 99 18.25 -13.35 -5.09
N ASP A 100 17.32 -12.54 -4.57
CA ASP A 100 15.90 -12.83 -4.60
C ASP A 100 15.09 -11.64 -5.13
N LEU A 101 14.00 -11.97 -5.81
CA LEU A 101 13.11 -10.99 -6.40
C LEU A 101 11.67 -11.44 -6.17
N GLU A 102 10.91 -10.63 -5.45
CA GLU A 102 9.48 -10.78 -5.33
C GLU A 102 8.79 -9.65 -6.08
N ILE A 103 7.69 -9.93 -6.78
CA ILE A 103 6.87 -8.90 -7.39
C ILE A 103 5.42 -9.15 -7.00
N VAL A 104 4.79 -8.13 -6.45
CA VAL A 104 3.39 -8.15 -6.08
C VAL A 104 2.63 -7.27 -7.07
N SER A 105 1.70 -7.85 -7.79
CA SER A 105 0.78 -7.16 -8.70
C SER A 105 -0.58 -7.03 -8.04
N ARG A 106 -1.16 -5.85 -8.10
CA ARG A 106 -2.51 -5.51 -7.63
C ARG A 106 -3.21 -4.66 -8.68
N ASP A 107 -4.50 -4.43 -8.51
CA ASP A 107 -5.23 -3.49 -9.36
C ASP A 107 -4.53 -2.12 -9.35
N GLY A 108 -4.14 -1.67 -10.53
CA GLY A 108 -3.51 -0.37 -10.74
C GLY A 108 -2.03 -0.25 -10.38
N GLU A 109 -1.37 -1.30 -9.87
CA GLU A 109 0.01 -1.19 -9.34
C GLU A 109 0.78 -2.52 -9.31
N ALA A 110 2.06 -2.48 -9.68
CA ALA A 110 3.04 -3.53 -9.40
C ALA A 110 4.16 -3.00 -8.51
N VAL A 111 4.59 -3.80 -7.54
CA VAL A 111 5.76 -3.50 -6.71
C VAL A 111 6.73 -4.68 -6.74
N ALA A 112 7.94 -4.43 -7.24
CA ALA A 112 9.05 -5.35 -7.14
C ALA A 112 9.86 -5.07 -5.88
N ILE A 113 10.21 -6.11 -5.15
CA ILE A 113 11.07 -6.11 -3.96
C ILE A 113 12.26 -6.99 -4.30
N ALA A 114 13.44 -6.40 -4.36
CA ALA A 114 14.68 -7.09 -4.68
C ALA A 114 15.55 -7.19 -3.42
N THR A 115 16.00 -8.40 -3.11
CA THR A 115 16.97 -8.68 -2.05
C THR A 115 18.36 -8.79 -2.66
N LEU A 116 19.32 -8.06 -2.12
CA LEU A 116 20.68 -8.03 -2.62
C LEU A 116 21.48 -9.25 -2.15
N ALA A 117 22.33 -9.77 -3.04
CA ALA A 117 23.16 -10.97 -2.79
C ALA A 117 24.23 -10.80 -1.71
N ARG A 118 24.51 -9.55 -1.32
CA ARG A 118 25.49 -9.19 -0.32
C ARG A 118 24.98 -7.99 0.46
N THR A 119 25.46 -7.84 1.68
CA THR A 119 25.32 -6.59 2.43
C THR A 119 26.08 -5.50 1.67
N VAL A 120 25.35 -4.56 1.09
CA VAL A 120 25.90 -3.40 0.39
C VAL A 120 25.88 -2.22 1.38
N ARG A 121 26.41 -1.07 0.99
CA ARG A 121 26.20 0.19 1.74
C ARG A 121 25.10 0.97 1.06
N SER A 122 24.24 1.65 1.82
CA SER A 122 23.08 2.40 1.30
C SER A 122 23.33 3.30 0.07
N PRO A 123 24.47 4.03 -0.06
CA PRO A 123 24.75 4.83 -1.27
C PRO A 123 24.92 4.02 -2.56
N GLU A 124 25.35 2.77 -2.45
CA GLU A 124 25.51 1.85 -3.58
C GLU A 124 24.16 1.17 -3.92
N VAL A 125 23.33 0.84 -2.93
CA VAL A 125 21.94 0.40 -3.12
C VAL A 125 21.15 1.41 -3.97
N ALA A 126 21.29 2.70 -3.69
CA ALA A 126 20.63 3.75 -4.45
C ALA A 126 21.00 3.74 -5.94
N LYS A 127 22.28 3.45 -6.27
CA LYS A 127 22.75 3.34 -7.65
C LYS A 127 22.23 2.08 -8.34
N ILE A 128 22.24 0.95 -7.65
CA ILE A 128 21.69 -0.33 -8.14
C ILE A 128 20.22 -0.13 -8.48
N ARG A 129 19.43 0.43 -7.54
CA ARG A 129 18.01 0.74 -7.73
C ARG A 129 17.78 1.66 -8.93
N GLU A 130 18.56 2.72 -9.09
CA GLU A 130 18.41 3.66 -10.21
C GLU A 130 18.72 3.00 -11.56
N GLY A 131 19.74 2.14 -11.63
CA GLY A 131 20.04 1.32 -12.80
C GLY A 131 18.92 0.33 -13.12
N ALA A 132 18.39 -0.34 -12.10
CA ALA A 132 17.26 -1.25 -12.20
C ALA A 132 15.99 -0.54 -12.70
N ALA A 133 15.65 0.62 -12.14
CA ALA A 133 14.51 1.43 -12.56
C ALA A 133 14.62 1.88 -14.02
N ARG A 134 15.81 2.34 -14.46
CA ARG A 134 16.05 2.69 -15.87
C ARG A 134 15.80 1.52 -16.82
N ARG A 135 16.23 0.31 -16.43
CA ARG A 135 16.02 -0.89 -17.26
C ARG A 135 14.55 -1.28 -17.32
N VAL A 136 13.83 -1.21 -16.20
CA VAL A 136 12.38 -1.45 -16.14
C VAL A 136 11.64 -0.46 -17.06
N ALA A 137 11.96 0.84 -17.00
CA ALA A 137 11.27 1.89 -17.74
C ALA A 137 11.22 1.65 -19.26
N THR A 138 12.22 0.98 -19.83
CA THR A 138 12.30 0.71 -21.28
C THR A 138 11.25 -0.27 -21.81
N ARG A 139 10.54 -0.99 -20.93
CA ARG A 139 9.63 -2.08 -21.30
C ARG A 139 8.20 -1.91 -20.76
N LEU A 140 7.90 -0.79 -20.11
CA LEU A 140 6.59 -0.53 -19.54
C LEU A 140 5.60 -0.01 -20.61
N PRO A 141 4.28 -0.23 -20.42
CA PRO A 141 3.24 0.47 -21.17
C PRO A 141 3.41 2.00 -21.09
N ALA A 142 2.93 2.74 -22.11
CA ALA A 142 3.12 4.19 -22.20
C ALA A 142 2.39 4.95 -21.07
N GLU A 143 1.30 4.38 -20.56
CA GLU A 143 0.48 4.93 -19.47
C GLU A 143 0.93 4.47 -18.08
N ALA A 144 1.93 3.59 -18.00
CA ALA A 144 2.48 3.11 -16.74
C ALA A 144 3.66 3.99 -16.30
N GLU A 145 3.62 4.46 -15.05
CA GLU A 145 4.62 5.36 -14.50
C GLU A 145 5.39 4.69 -13.37
N ILE A 146 6.73 4.75 -13.44
CA ILE A 146 7.56 4.41 -12.28
C ILE A 146 7.42 5.55 -11.28
N ILE A 147 6.86 5.24 -10.12
CA ILE A 147 6.85 6.19 -9.02
C ILE A 147 8.22 6.06 -8.35
N ALA A 148 9.07 7.07 -8.61
CA ALA A 148 10.39 7.17 -8.01
C ALA A 148 10.25 7.27 -6.49
N PHE A 149 10.38 6.13 -5.82
CA PHE A 149 10.26 6.04 -4.38
C PHE A 149 11.67 6.19 -3.77
N ARG A 150 11.92 7.31 -3.07
CA ARG A 150 13.00 7.39 -2.08
C ARG A 150 12.41 6.74 -0.83
N GLY A 151 12.90 5.56 -0.46
CA GLY A 151 12.34 4.75 0.62
C GLY A 151 12.01 3.34 0.18
N ASP A 152 11.69 2.47 1.11
CA ASP A 152 11.13 1.15 0.87
C ASP A 152 9.89 0.98 1.77
N LEU A 153 8.70 1.40 1.30
CA LEU A 153 7.44 1.23 2.06
C LEU A 153 6.83 -0.18 1.94
N THR A 154 7.53 -1.09 1.26
CA THR A 154 7.19 -2.52 1.29
C THR A 154 7.95 -3.26 2.38
N ALA A 155 9.09 -2.74 2.81
CA ALA A 155 9.74 -3.17 4.03
C ALA A 155 9.06 -2.53 5.26
N PRO A 156 8.90 -3.29 6.36
CA PRO A 156 8.55 -2.75 7.67
C PRO A 156 9.44 -1.53 8.02
N PRO A 157 8.87 -0.43 8.54
CA PRO A 157 9.69 0.67 9.03
C PRO A 157 10.52 0.22 10.25
N ASP A 158 11.74 0.75 10.36
CA ASP A 158 12.62 0.50 11.52
C ASP A 158 12.05 1.19 12.77
N HIS A 159 11.48 2.38 12.59
CA HIS A 159 10.76 3.10 13.63
C HIS A 159 9.44 3.66 13.11
N LEU A 160 8.44 3.67 13.99
CA LEU A 160 7.18 4.36 13.75
C LEU A 160 7.00 5.41 14.82
N VAL A 161 6.66 6.62 14.39
CA VAL A 161 6.34 7.76 15.24
C VAL A 161 4.85 8.02 15.08
N VAL A 162 4.05 7.83 16.12
CA VAL A 162 2.60 8.13 16.06
C VAL A 162 2.30 9.33 16.93
N LEU A 163 1.63 10.33 16.35
CA LEU A 163 1.16 11.54 17.01
C LEU A 163 -0.29 11.36 17.46
N THR A 164 -0.56 11.66 18.72
CA THR A 164 -1.89 11.58 19.33
C THR A 164 -2.27 12.89 19.99
N SER A 165 -3.54 13.27 19.92
CA SER A 165 -4.08 14.43 20.63
C SER A 165 -5.56 14.27 20.91
N ASP A 166 -6.01 14.70 22.09
CA ASP A 166 -7.45 14.84 22.39
C ASP A 166 -8.00 16.21 21.95
N ALA A 167 -7.14 17.16 21.56
CA ALA A 167 -7.52 18.52 21.21
C ALA A 167 -7.42 18.82 19.70
N LEU A 168 -6.53 18.14 18.98
CA LEU A 168 -6.33 18.36 17.54
C LEU A 168 -7.07 17.31 16.71
N PRO A 169 -7.72 17.70 15.60
CA PRO A 169 -8.29 16.74 14.66
C PRO A 169 -7.18 15.96 13.92
N PRO A 170 -7.48 14.75 13.41
CA PRO A 170 -6.50 13.93 12.68
C PRO A 170 -5.83 14.64 11.50
N SER A 171 -6.56 15.51 10.80
CA SER A 171 -6.02 16.34 9.72
C SER A 171 -4.91 17.28 10.19
N ALA A 172 -5.08 17.91 11.35
CA ALA A 172 -4.07 18.79 11.95
C ALA A 172 -2.85 17.99 12.44
N LEU A 173 -3.08 16.80 13.01
CA LEU A 173 -2.00 15.85 13.33
C LEU A 173 -1.22 15.44 12.08
N GLY A 174 -1.91 15.24 10.96
CA GLY A 174 -1.28 14.87 9.70
C GLY A 174 -0.44 15.99 9.08
N LEU A 175 -0.90 17.25 9.16
CA LEU A 175 -0.11 18.41 8.74
C LEU A 175 1.14 18.58 9.63
N LEU A 176 1.00 18.36 10.93
CA LEU A 176 2.13 18.41 11.87
C LEU A 176 3.14 17.29 11.59
N ALA A 177 2.66 16.05 11.40
CA ALA A 177 3.48 14.89 11.08
C ALA A 177 4.22 15.08 9.74
N GLY A 178 3.47 15.35 8.66
CA GLY A 178 4.02 15.44 7.30
C GLY A 178 4.82 16.71 7.00
N GLY A 179 4.72 17.74 7.85
CA GLY A 179 5.45 18.99 7.71
C GLY A 179 6.65 19.09 8.66
N PRO A 180 6.53 19.86 9.77
CA PRO A 180 7.66 20.17 10.64
C PRO A 180 8.29 18.94 11.30
N VAL A 181 7.48 17.98 11.77
CA VAL A 181 7.99 16.76 12.42
C VAL A 181 8.81 15.94 11.43
N ARG A 182 8.27 15.70 10.22
CA ARG A 182 8.98 15.01 9.13
C ARG A 182 10.31 15.69 8.81
N ALA A 183 10.30 17.00 8.58
CA ALA A 183 11.51 17.75 8.24
C ALA A 183 12.61 17.62 9.30
N ARG A 184 12.22 17.46 10.58
CA ARG A 184 13.15 17.29 11.68
C ARG A 184 13.72 15.88 11.79
N VAL A 185 12.94 14.87 11.44
CA VAL A 185 13.40 13.48 11.38
C VAL A 185 14.29 13.25 10.16
N GLU A 186 13.96 13.80 8.99
CA GLU A 186 14.72 13.61 7.74
C GLU A 186 16.19 14.05 7.81
N VAL A 187 16.52 14.97 8.72
CA VAL A 187 17.90 15.48 8.89
C VAL A 187 18.72 14.68 9.91
N LEU A 188 18.13 13.68 10.57
CA LEU A 188 18.84 12.86 11.55
C LEU A 188 19.87 11.95 10.87
N ALA A 189 21.03 11.81 11.51
CA ALA A 189 22.03 10.85 11.07
C ALA A 189 21.46 9.43 11.14
N GLY A 190 21.67 8.66 10.08
CA GLY A 190 21.17 7.30 9.94
C GLY A 190 19.79 7.20 9.30
N VAL A 191 19.03 8.30 9.14
CA VAL A 191 17.75 8.26 8.41
C VAL A 191 18.00 8.07 6.91
N THR A 192 17.36 7.06 6.34
CA THR A 192 17.40 6.76 4.91
C THR A 192 16.12 7.21 4.21
N ASP A 193 14.97 7.10 4.89
CA ASP A 193 13.69 7.60 4.40
C ASP A 193 12.69 7.90 5.52
N VAL A 194 11.72 8.78 5.21
CA VAL A 194 10.61 9.12 6.09
C VAL A 194 9.32 9.23 5.28
N ALA A 195 8.35 8.38 5.61
CA ALA A 195 7.03 8.38 5.00
C ALA A 195 5.96 8.81 6.01
N ALA A 196 5.09 9.72 5.62
CA ALA A 196 3.96 10.11 6.45
C ALA A 196 2.83 9.06 6.39
N LEU A 197 2.24 8.76 7.55
CA LEU A 197 1.20 7.76 7.76
C LEU A 197 -0.01 8.37 8.41
N GLY A 198 -1.21 7.87 8.11
CA GLY A 198 -2.44 8.38 8.70
C GLY A 198 -2.71 9.85 8.37
N VAL A 199 -1.91 10.45 7.48
CA VAL A 199 -2.20 11.73 6.86
C VAL A 199 -3.13 11.40 5.70
N PRO A 200 -4.44 11.62 5.81
CA PRO A 200 -5.24 11.63 4.61
C PRO A 200 -4.67 12.74 3.74
N ALA A 201 -4.04 12.40 2.62
CA ALA A 201 -3.72 13.40 1.62
C ALA A 201 -5.02 14.14 1.35
N GLN A 202 -5.09 15.43 1.67
CA GLN A 202 -6.32 16.16 1.47
C GLN A 202 -6.40 16.54 0.00
N GLU A 203 -7.52 16.21 -0.60
CA GLU A 203 -7.83 16.60 -1.96
C GLU A 203 -9.12 17.43 -1.95
N VAL A 204 -9.19 18.34 -2.90
CA VAL A 204 -10.45 19.00 -3.22
C VAL A 204 -11.23 18.02 -4.08
N LEU A 205 -12.27 17.43 -3.49
CA LEU A 205 -13.19 16.52 -4.16
C LEU A 205 -14.26 17.34 -4.86
N VAL A 206 -14.28 17.24 -6.19
CA VAL A 206 -15.33 17.76 -7.06
C VAL A 206 -16.23 16.58 -7.42
N SER A 207 -17.25 16.35 -6.59
CA SER A 207 -18.21 15.25 -6.73
C SER A 207 -19.31 15.64 -7.71
N LEU A 208 -19.22 15.12 -8.93
CA LEU A 208 -20.17 15.44 -10.01
C LEU A 208 -21.54 14.81 -9.77
N ASP A 209 -22.57 15.53 -10.19
CA ASP A 209 -23.95 15.03 -10.30
C ASP A 209 -24.28 14.79 -11.79
N PRO A 210 -24.25 13.53 -12.27
CA PRO A 210 -24.55 13.19 -13.65
C PRO A 210 -25.95 13.59 -14.09
N ALA A 211 -26.94 13.59 -13.19
CA ALA A 211 -28.31 13.99 -13.54
C ALA A 211 -28.37 15.50 -13.84
N ARG A 212 -27.70 16.33 -13.04
CA ARG A 212 -27.58 17.78 -13.30
C ARG A 212 -26.78 18.08 -14.56
N LEU A 213 -25.66 17.37 -14.75
CA LEU A 213 -24.83 17.50 -15.95
C LEU A 213 -25.67 17.23 -17.21
N ASN A 214 -26.38 16.10 -17.24
CA ASN A 214 -27.22 15.71 -18.36
C ASN A 214 -28.37 16.70 -18.59
N GLY A 215 -29.04 17.15 -17.52
CA GLY A 215 -30.13 18.15 -17.61
C GLY A 215 -29.69 19.52 -18.13
N LEU A 216 -28.41 19.86 -17.98
CA LEU A 216 -27.80 21.09 -18.48
C LEU A 216 -27.04 20.91 -19.80
N GLY A 217 -27.11 19.72 -20.41
CA GLY A 217 -26.43 19.41 -21.66
C GLY A 217 -24.90 19.31 -21.55
N LEU A 218 -24.34 19.23 -20.35
CA LEU A 218 -22.90 19.17 -20.08
C LEU A 218 -22.46 17.74 -19.84
N ASP A 219 -21.33 17.33 -20.41
CA ASP A 219 -20.73 16.04 -20.10
C ASP A 219 -19.62 16.18 -19.06
N VAL A 220 -19.11 15.04 -18.63
CA VAL A 220 -17.99 14.96 -17.71
C VAL A 220 -16.73 15.59 -18.32
N GLY A 221 -16.50 15.40 -19.62
CA GLY A 221 -15.33 15.90 -20.33
C GLY A 221 -15.24 17.43 -20.33
N ALA A 222 -16.38 18.11 -20.47
CA ALA A 222 -16.51 19.57 -20.39
C ALA A 222 -16.08 20.08 -19.02
N VAL A 223 -16.51 19.41 -17.94
CA VAL A 223 -16.09 19.76 -16.58
C VAL A 223 -14.59 19.55 -16.39
N VAL A 224 -14.06 18.37 -16.77
CA VAL A 224 -12.62 18.09 -16.64
C VAL A 224 -11.80 19.12 -17.43
N THR A 225 -12.22 19.47 -18.65
CA THR A 225 -11.56 20.48 -19.48
C THR A 225 -11.60 21.86 -18.84
N ALA A 226 -12.77 22.30 -18.36
CA ALA A 226 -12.94 23.58 -17.68
C ALA A 226 -12.09 23.66 -16.41
N VAL A 227 -12.02 22.58 -15.65
CA VAL A 227 -11.23 22.48 -14.42
C VAL A 227 -9.73 22.28 -14.72
N ARG A 228 -9.31 21.87 -15.93
CA ARG A 228 -7.89 21.84 -16.32
C ARG A 228 -7.37 23.18 -16.85
N ARG A 229 -8.23 24.05 -17.37
CA ARG A 229 -7.81 25.30 -18.01
C ARG A 229 -7.11 26.23 -17.02
N PRO A 230 -5.84 26.63 -17.28
CA PRO A 230 -5.16 27.66 -16.49
C PRO A 230 -5.88 29.00 -16.65
N ARG A 231 -6.03 29.78 -15.58
CA ARG A 231 -6.50 31.17 -15.66
C ARG A 231 -5.31 32.09 -15.88
N GLU A 232 -5.42 33.03 -16.82
CA GLU A 232 -4.49 34.17 -16.89
C GLU A 232 -4.88 35.18 -15.80
N VAL A 233 -3.93 35.48 -14.92
CA VAL A 233 -4.06 36.55 -13.92
C VAL A 233 -3.61 37.87 -14.56
N PRO A 234 -4.29 39.01 -14.33
CA PRO A 234 -3.83 40.31 -14.83
C PRO A 234 -2.39 40.59 -14.37
N GLY A 235 -1.43 40.65 -15.31
CA GLY A 235 -0.01 40.85 -15.00
C GLY A 235 0.99 39.99 -15.81
N GLY A 236 0.52 39.07 -16.66
CA GLY A 236 1.38 38.36 -17.62
C GLY A 236 2.29 37.27 -17.04
N ALA A 237 2.21 36.99 -15.74
CA ALA A 237 2.87 35.83 -15.14
C ALA A 237 2.06 34.56 -15.43
N ARG A 238 2.61 33.69 -16.29
CA ARG A 238 2.14 32.30 -16.42
C ARG A 238 2.77 31.46 -15.32
N GLU A 239 2.17 31.46 -14.14
CA GLU A 239 2.44 30.43 -13.13
C GLU A 239 1.36 29.35 -13.21
N GLY A 240 1.82 28.10 -13.25
CA GLY A 240 0.95 26.94 -13.36
C GLY A 240 0.00 26.85 -12.17
N VAL A 241 -1.27 26.66 -12.49
CA VAL A 241 -2.28 26.02 -11.62
C VAL A 241 -2.38 26.63 -10.20
N ASP A 242 -2.42 27.97 -10.10
CA ASP A 242 -2.83 28.65 -8.87
C ASP A 242 -4.32 29.03 -8.96
N ARG A 243 -5.14 28.40 -8.13
CA ARG A 243 -6.56 28.76 -7.94
C ARG A 243 -6.72 29.43 -6.58
N GLY A 244 -7.36 30.60 -6.53
CA GLY A 244 -7.60 31.37 -5.30
C GLY A 244 -8.61 30.71 -4.36
N GLY A 245 -8.20 29.61 -3.74
CA GLY A 245 -9.00 28.86 -2.77
C GLY A 245 -10.28 28.23 -3.33
N LEU A 246 -11.09 27.65 -2.44
CA LEU A 246 -12.30 26.90 -2.84
C LEU A 246 -13.38 27.78 -3.51
N ALA A 247 -13.45 29.07 -3.18
CA ALA A 247 -14.46 29.98 -3.73
C ALA A 247 -14.27 30.15 -5.25
N ASP A 248 -13.03 30.31 -5.69
CA ASP A 248 -12.69 30.42 -7.11
C ASP A 248 -13.00 29.13 -7.86
N LEU A 249 -12.72 27.97 -7.25
CA LEU A 249 -13.03 26.68 -7.85
C LEU A 249 -14.54 26.50 -8.05
N ARG A 250 -15.37 26.89 -7.08
CA ARG A 250 -16.85 26.85 -7.19
C ARG A 250 -17.36 27.71 -8.33
N ALA A 251 -16.71 28.84 -8.59
CA ALA A 251 -17.09 29.80 -9.61
C ALA A 251 -16.59 29.46 -11.03
N VAL A 252 -15.84 28.36 -11.23
CA VAL A 252 -15.36 27.94 -12.54
C VAL A 252 -16.54 27.73 -13.49
N VAL A 253 -16.51 28.38 -14.65
CA VAL A 253 -17.54 28.21 -15.69
C VAL A 253 -17.25 26.93 -16.47
N VAL A 254 -18.17 25.99 -16.41
CA VAL A 254 -18.07 24.67 -17.06
C VAL A 254 -18.81 24.59 -18.40
N GLY A 255 -19.66 25.57 -18.68
CA GLY A 255 -20.37 25.71 -19.95
C GLY A 255 -21.35 26.88 -19.94
N ALA A 256 -22.24 26.90 -20.93
CA ALA A 256 -23.31 27.89 -21.04
C ALA A 256 -24.66 27.18 -21.21
N GLY A 257 -25.70 27.69 -20.55
CA GLY A 257 -27.06 27.22 -20.70
C GLY A 257 -27.64 27.57 -22.07
N ALA A 258 -28.82 27.00 -22.37
CA ALA A 258 -29.53 27.27 -23.63
C ALA A 258 -29.90 28.76 -23.82
N ASP A 259 -30.00 29.50 -22.71
CA ASP A 259 -30.24 30.94 -22.63
C ASP A 259 -28.94 31.78 -22.66
N GLY A 260 -27.78 31.14 -22.77
CA GLY A 260 -26.46 31.78 -22.72
C GLY A 260 -25.96 32.10 -21.31
N ALA A 261 -26.71 31.74 -20.26
CA ALA A 261 -26.26 31.95 -18.88
C ALA A 261 -25.04 31.06 -18.56
N PRO A 262 -24.01 31.58 -17.86
CA PRO A 262 -22.85 30.78 -17.51
C PRO A 262 -23.21 29.71 -16.48
N ILE A 263 -22.91 28.45 -16.79
CA ILE A 263 -23.07 27.33 -15.85
C ILE A 263 -21.78 27.19 -15.07
N ARG A 264 -21.87 27.23 -13.74
CA ARG A 264 -20.74 27.14 -12.82
C ARG A 264 -20.52 25.70 -12.35
N LEU A 265 -19.32 25.42 -11.87
CA LEU A 265 -18.97 24.11 -11.33
C LEU A 265 -19.86 23.74 -10.13
N SER A 266 -20.22 24.72 -9.30
CA SER A 266 -21.16 24.53 -8.18
C SER A 266 -22.57 24.11 -8.60
N ASP A 267 -22.96 24.34 -9.86
CA ASP A 267 -24.30 24.00 -10.34
C ASP A 267 -24.40 22.49 -10.66
N VAL A 268 -23.26 21.86 -10.95
CA VAL A 268 -23.16 20.46 -11.42
C VAL A 268 -22.33 19.56 -10.50
N ALA A 269 -21.72 20.10 -9.45
CA ALA A 269 -20.87 19.35 -8.54
C ALA A 269 -20.94 19.87 -7.09
N THR A 270 -20.80 18.96 -6.14
CA THR A 270 -20.49 19.30 -4.75
C THR A 270 -18.98 19.39 -4.60
N ILE A 271 -18.49 20.49 -4.00
CA ILE A 271 -17.05 20.75 -3.83
C ILE A 271 -16.72 20.82 -2.35
N SER A 272 -15.93 19.85 -1.90
CA SER A 272 -15.49 19.69 -0.52
C SER A 272 -14.01 19.38 -0.45
N VAL A 273 -13.36 19.76 0.65
CA VAL A 273 -12.05 19.20 0.99
C VAL A 273 -12.28 17.91 1.74
N GLY A 274 -11.65 16.83 1.30
CA GLY A 274 -11.81 15.51 1.90
C GLY A 274 -10.51 14.70 1.83
N PRO A 275 -10.46 13.54 2.51
CA PRO A 275 -9.36 12.61 2.37
C PRO A 275 -9.29 12.06 0.95
N THR A 276 -8.08 11.82 0.45
CA THR A 276 -7.86 11.08 -0.81
C THR A 276 -8.45 9.68 -0.64
N PRO A 277 -9.34 9.23 -1.56
CA PRO A 277 -9.84 7.86 -1.53
C PRO A 277 -8.68 6.84 -1.54
N GLY A 278 -8.73 5.79 -0.72
CA GLY A 278 -7.60 4.85 -0.61
C GLY A 278 -6.41 5.32 0.23
N SER A 279 -6.44 6.53 0.81
CA SER A 279 -5.46 6.89 1.84
C SER A 279 -5.73 6.06 3.08
N GLY A 280 -4.91 5.03 3.32
CA GLY A 280 -5.13 4.11 4.42
C GLY A 280 -5.26 4.86 5.75
N ALA A 281 -6.34 4.60 6.48
CA ALA A 281 -6.56 5.23 7.78
C ALA A 281 -5.65 4.55 8.80
N LEU A 282 -4.78 5.32 9.46
CA LEU A 282 -4.03 4.85 10.62
C LEU A 282 -4.85 5.16 11.87
N ARG A 283 -5.06 4.16 12.72
CA ARG A 283 -5.83 4.30 13.96
C ARG A 283 -5.02 3.76 15.14
N LEU A 284 -5.20 4.39 16.29
CA LEU A 284 -4.69 3.92 17.58
C LEU A 284 -5.87 3.82 18.54
N ASP A 285 -6.13 2.60 19.01
CA ASP A 285 -7.25 2.25 19.87
C ASP A 285 -8.58 2.81 19.32
N GLY A 286 -8.83 2.53 18.05
CA GLY A 286 -10.02 2.95 17.31
C GLY A 286 -10.05 4.43 16.91
N ARG A 287 -9.11 5.27 17.35
CA ARG A 287 -9.08 6.71 17.01
C ARG A 287 -8.13 6.99 15.85
N ALA A 288 -8.58 7.75 14.86
CA ALA A 288 -7.73 8.16 13.75
C ALA A 288 -6.54 9.01 14.25
N VAL A 289 -5.32 8.64 13.82
CA VAL A 289 -4.06 9.27 14.19
C VAL A 289 -3.20 9.51 12.96
N ALA A 290 -2.14 10.30 13.11
CA ALA A 290 -1.14 10.50 12.07
C ALA A 290 0.26 10.19 12.61
N GLY A 291 1.20 9.87 11.73
CA GLY A 291 2.53 9.48 12.14
C GLY A 291 3.53 9.46 11.00
N LEU A 292 4.71 8.94 11.30
CA LEU A 292 5.80 8.74 10.36
C LEU A 292 6.29 7.30 10.45
N ALA A 293 6.39 6.62 9.31
CA ALA A 293 7.29 5.49 9.11
C ALA A 293 8.69 6.06 8.85
N VAL A 294 9.68 5.62 9.62
CA VAL A 294 11.06 6.06 9.52
C VAL A 294 11.92 4.85 9.23
N HIS A 295 12.67 4.93 8.15
CA HIS A 295 13.67 3.95 7.77
C HIS A 295 15.06 4.50 8.06
N GLY A 296 15.95 3.67 8.58
CA GLY A 296 17.29 4.10 8.91
C GLY A 296 18.28 2.97 9.15
N ASP A 297 19.55 3.34 9.26
CA ASP A 297 20.62 2.43 9.64
C ASP A 297 20.76 2.34 11.18
N GLU A 298 21.68 1.49 11.64
CA GLU A 298 22.00 1.24 13.05
C GLU A 298 22.37 2.49 13.89
N LYS A 299 22.67 3.64 13.26
CA LYS A 299 22.96 4.89 13.96
C LYS A 299 21.69 5.61 14.40
N LEU A 300 20.56 5.31 13.78
CA LEU A 300 19.28 5.89 14.13
C LEU A 300 18.74 5.22 15.39
N THR A 301 18.40 6.03 16.40
CA THR A 301 17.85 5.52 17.66
C THR A 301 16.50 6.15 17.98
N THR A 302 15.65 5.41 18.68
CA THR A 302 14.34 5.88 19.15
C THR A 302 14.45 7.15 19.99
N ASP A 303 15.50 7.29 20.79
CA ASP A 303 15.74 8.47 21.63
C ASP A 303 16.18 9.68 20.80
N ALA A 304 17.01 9.47 19.77
CA ALA A 304 17.38 10.54 18.85
C ALA A 304 16.15 11.07 18.10
N ILE A 305 15.27 10.19 17.62
CA ILE A 305 14.00 10.57 17.00
C ILE A 305 13.13 11.35 17.99
N ALA A 306 12.96 10.84 19.22
CA ALA A 306 12.15 11.50 20.23
C ALA A 306 12.65 12.91 20.58
N ALA A 307 13.98 13.07 20.76
CA ALA A 307 14.60 14.34 21.05
C ALA A 307 14.48 15.33 19.88
N ALA A 308 14.52 14.83 18.64
CA ALA A 308 14.34 15.64 17.45
C ALA A 308 12.89 16.13 17.31
N VAL A 309 11.91 15.29 17.60
CA VAL A 309 10.49 15.58 17.42
C VAL A 309 9.93 16.45 18.55
N ALA A 310 10.38 16.28 19.80
CA ALA A 310 9.80 16.94 20.97
C ALA A 310 9.65 18.49 20.85
N PRO A 311 10.61 19.25 20.29
CA PRO A 311 10.49 20.70 20.14
C PRO A 311 9.38 21.16 19.18
N GLU A 312 8.98 20.30 18.24
CA GLU A 312 7.94 20.61 17.24
C GLU A 312 6.53 20.30 17.75
N LEU A 313 6.41 19.60 18.89
CA LEU A 313 5.11 19.16 19.40
C LEU A 313 4.44 20.23 20.26
N PRO A 314 3.20 20.65 19.94
CA PRO A 314 2.39 21.45 20.86
C PRO A 314 2.13 20.70 22.17
N PRO A 315 1.86 21.40 23.29
CA PRO A 315 1.55 20.75 24.58
C PRO A 315 0.36 19.78 24.53
N SER A 316 -0.54 19.96 23.57
CA SER A 316 -1.71 19.10 23.35
C SER A 316 -1.42 17.83 22.54
N VAL A 317 -0.19 17.65 22.04
CA VAL A 317 0.21 16.52 21.20
C VAL A 317 1.21 15.65 21.94
N ALA A 318 0.94 14.35 21.98
CA ALA A 318 1.82 13.35 22.56
C ALA A 318 2.31 12.36 21.50
N LEU A 319 3.41 11.67 21.83
CA LEU A 319 3.91 10.52 21.07
C LEU A 319 3.22 9.26 21.60
N GLY A 320 2.27 8.73 20.83
CA GLY A 320 1.40 7.63 21.26
C GLY A 320 1.95 6.23 21.02
N TRP A 321 2.83 6.05 20.03
CA TRP A 321 3.45 4.76 19.72
C TRP A 321 4.90 4.93 19.26
N ARG A 322 5.79 4.08 19.76
CA ARG A 322 7.21 4.00 19.37
C ARG A 322 7.57 2.52 19.11
N ALA A 323 7.86 2.16 17.86
CA ALA A 323 8.63 0.93 17.58
C ALA A 323 10.10 1.20 17.92
N GLY A 324 10.74 0.22 18.56
CA GLY A 324 12.17 0.29 18.84
C GLY A 324 12.59 0.04 20.29
N THR A 325 11.71 -0.41 21.18
CA THR A 325 12.16 -0.98 22.46
C THR A 325 11.67 -2.42 22.58
N ALA A 326 12.46 -3.35 22.07
CA ALA A 326 12.51 -4.69 22.62
C ALA A 326 13.06 -4.55 24.05
N THR A 327 12.18 -4.48 25.04
CA THR A 327 12.58 -4.73 26.42
C THR A 327 12.96 -6.21 26.50
N ALA A 328 14.25 -6.49 26.74
CA ALA A 328 14.74 -7.83 27.11
C ALA A 328 14.36 -8.97 26.13
N GLY A 329 14.70 -8.82 24.84
CA GLY A 329 14.79 -9.96 23.92
C GLY A 329 13.46 -10.59 23.46
N HIS A 330 12.30 -10.01 23.80
CA HIS A 330 11.00 -10.43 23.25
C HIS A 330 10.20 -9.19 22.80
N PRO A 331 9.75 -9.13 21.55
CA PRO A 331 8.82 -8.09 21.12
C PRO A 331 7.46 -8.35 21.78
N ALA A 332 7.12 -7.56 22.81
CA ALA A 332 5.84 -7.66 23.53
C ALA A 332 4.67 -7.15 22.67
N GLY A 333 4.28 -7.94 21.67
CA GLY A 333 3.16 -7.61 20.79
C GLY A 333 2.77 -8.73 19.83
N LEU A 334 1.57 -8.60 19.28
CA LEU A 334 0.97 -9.49 18.30
C LEU A 334 0.80 -8.72 16.99
N HIS A 335 1.07 -9.39 15.87
CA HIS A 335 0.68 -8.96 14.54
C HIS A 335 -0.57 -9.70 14.10
N VAL A 336 -1.59 -8.95 13.68
CA VAL A 336 -2.82 -9.48 13.11
C VAL A 336 -2.89 -9.08 11.64
N SER A 337 -2.83 -10.07 10.77
CA SER A 337 -3.15 -9.90 9.34
C SER A 337 -4.64 -10.13 9.17
N LEU A 338 -5.38 -9.11 8.70
CA LEU A 338 -6.82 -9.19 8.45
C LEU A 338 -7.08 -9.12 6.95
N ARG A 339 -7.94 -10.02 6.47
CA ARG A 339 -8.44 -10.01 5.10
C ARG A 339 -9.95 -10.24 5.09
N LEU A 340 -10.63 -9.47 4.25
CA LEU A 340 -12.06 -9.59 4.04
C LEU A 340 -12.36 -10.28 2.70
N PRO A 341 -13.57 -10.87 2.54
CA PRO A 341 -13.97 -11.54 1.32
C PRO A 341 -13.94 -10.63 0.10
N ALA A 342 -14.01 -11.27 -1.07
CA ALA A 342 -14.25 -10.62 -2.34
C ALA A 342 -15.45 -9.64 -2.31
N GLY A 343 -15.28 -8.46 -2.91
CA GLY A 343 -16.36 -7.45 -3.01
C GLY A 343 -16.55 -6.57 -1.77
N SER A 344 -15.69 -6.71 -0.75
CA SER A 344 -15.69 -5.82 0.41
C SER A 344 -15.33 -4.39 0.02
N THR A 345 -15.91 -3.41 0.72
CA THR A 345 -15.64 -1.98 0.55
C THR A 345 -14.66 -1.48 1.62
N GLU A 346 -14.09 -0.28 1.44
CA GLU A 346 -13.28 0.35 2.50
C GLU A 346 -14.07 0.48 3.82
N GLU A 347 -15.36 0.85 3.73
CA GLU A 347 -16.26 0.88 4.89
C GLU A 347 -16.40 -0.50 5.53
N GLY A 348 -16.51 -1.56 4.72
CA GLY A 348 -16.53 -2.93 5.19
C GLY A 348 -15.28 -3.31 5.98
N VAL A 349 -14.09 -2.89 5.52
CA VAL A 349 -12.83 -3.13 6.24
C VAL A 349 -12.80 -2.37 7.57
N VAL A 350 -13.25 -1.12 7.59
CA VAL A 350 -13.31 -0.32 8.83
C VAL A 350 -14.27 -0.97 9.83
N GLY A 351 -15.44 -1.45 9.39
CA GLY A 351 -16.38 -2.16 10.26
C GLY A 351 -15.81 -3.48 10.79
N ALA A 352 -15.06 -4.23 9.97
CA ALA A 352 -14.37 -5.44 10.44
C ALA A 352 -13.26 -5.10 11.44
N LEU A 353 -12.50 -4.03 11.22
CA LEU A 353 -11.48 -3.56 12.16
C LEU A 353 -12.07 -3.25 13.54
N GLU A 354 -13.23 -2.60 13.61
CA GLU A 354 -13.90 -2.32 14.88
C GLU A 354 -14.27 -3.61 15.64
N GLN A 355 -14.70 -4.65 14.93
CA GLN A 355 -14.99 -5.96 15.53
C GLN A 355 -13.70 -6.66 16.01
N VAL A 356 -12.63 -6.59 15.23
CA VAL A 356 -11.32 -7.15 15.58
C VAL A 356 -10.72 -6.42 16.78
N GLU A 357 -10.83 -5.08 16.85
CA GLU A 357 -10.40 -4.29 18.00
C GLU A 357 -11.21 -4.63 19.26
N ALA A 358 -12.53 -4.79 19.13
CA ALA A 358 -13.38 -5.23 20.24
C ALA A 358 -13.00 -6.63 20.74
N ALA A 359 -12.60 -7.54 19.84
CA ALA A 359 -12.05 -8.84 20.21
C ALA A 359 -10.68 -8.70 20.89
N ALA A 360 -9.79 -7.86 20.37
CA ALA A 360 -8.47 -7.58 20.96
C ALA A 360 -8.57 -6.96 22.36
N ALA A 361 -9.60 -6.16 22.62
CA ALA A 361 -9.86 -5.59 23.94
C ALA A 361 -10.17 -6.65 25.01
N ARG A 362 -10.61 -7.85 24.62
CA ARG A 362 -10.86 -8.98 25.53
C ARG A 362 -9.59 -9.75 25.89
N VAL A 363 -8.45 -9.49 25.23
CA VAL A 363 -7.19 -10.21 25.45
C VAL A 363 -6.52 -9.72 26.75
N PRO A 364 -6.24 -10.63 27.71
CA PRO A 364 -5.59 -10.26 28.96
C PRO A 364 -4.21 -9.62 28.72
N GLY A 365 -3.94 -8.52 29.42
CA GLY A 365 -2.67 -7.79 29.33
C GLY A 365 -2.54 -6.88 28.10
N LYS A 366 -3.54 -6.80 27.20
CA LYS A 366 -3.53 -5.84 26.09
C LYS A 366 -3.46 -4.40 26.62
N ARG A 367 -2.61 -3.59 25.99
CA ARG A 367 -2.47 -2.14 26.22
C ARG A 367 -3.06 -1.32 25.09
N SER A 368 -2.54 -1.46 23.87
CA SER A 368 -2.94 -0.66 22.72
C SER A 368 -3.07 -1.50 21.44
N VAL A 369 -3.90 -1.04 20.52
CA VAL A 369 -3.97 -1.55 19.14
C VAL A 369 -3.63 -0.40 18.20
N LEU A 370 -2.67 -0.62 17.33
CA LEU A 370 -2.43 0.25 16.19
C LEU A 370 -2.85 -0.48 14.93
N ASP A 371 -3.74 0.08 14.13
CA ASP A 371 -4.20 -0.55 12.89
C ASP A 371 -4.14 0.39 11.69
N TRP A 372 -4.05 -0.21 10.51
CA TRP A 372 -4.19 0.51 9.25
C TRP A 372 -4.81 -0.35 8.15
N THR A 373 -5.57 0.31 7.29
CA THR A 373 -6.18 -0.29 6.10
C THR A 373 -5.21 -0.31 4.93
N GLN A 374 -5.24 -1.37 4.12
CA GLN A 374 -4.41 -1.56 2.93
C GLN A 374 -5.27 -1.63 1.66
N GLY A 375 -6.29 -0.76 1.60
CA GLY A 375 -7.36 -0.78 0.61
C GLY A 375 -8.63 -1.49 1.09
N PRO A 376 -9.60 -1.74 0.20
CA PRO A 376 -10.96 -2.19 0.52
C PRO A 376 -11.09 -3.65 0.98
N GLY A 377 -9.96 -4.33 1.22
CA GLY A 377 -9.94 -5.77 1.39
C GLY A 377 -8.99 -6.35 2.42
N ALA A 378 -8.13 -5.52 3.01
CA ALA A 378 -7.09 -5.96 3.92
C ALA A 378 -6.76 -4.86 4.92
N ALA A 379 -6.38 -5.29 6.11
CA ALA A 379 -5.84 -4.42 7.13
C ALA A 379 -4.80 -5.16 7.97
N THR A 380 -3.97 -4.40 8.65
CA THR A 380 -3.03 -4.92 9.64
C THR A 380 -3.30 -4.28 10.98
N LEU A 381 -3.13 -5.05 12.05
CA LEU A 381 -3.16 -4.55 13.41
C LEU A 381 -1.91 -5.00 14.17
N LEU A 382 -1.34 -4.10 14.95
CA LEU A 382 -0.28 -4.35 15.92
C LEU A 382 -0.87 -4.19 17.32
N VAL A 383 -1.01 -5.30 18.03
CA VAL A 383 -1.54 -5.33 19.39
C VAL A 383 -0.36 -5.36 20.35
N ARG A 384 -0.22 -4.36 21.22
CA ARG A 384 0.78 -4.38 22.30
C ARG A 384 0.15 -4.78 23.61
N GLY A 385 0.93 -5.44 24.46
CA GLY A 385 0.48 -5.85 25.78
C GLY A 385 1.63 -6.03 26.76
N ASP A 386 1.28 -6.24 28.02
CA ASP A 386 2.18 -6.50 29.14
C ASP A 386 2.49 -7.99 29.25
N TRP A 387 3.05 -8.56 28.18
CA TRP A 387 3.43 -9.97 28.13
C TRP A 387 4.92 -10.10 28.42
N ALA A 388 5.23 -10.60 29.61
CA ALA A 388 6.59 -10.60 30.16
C ALA A 388 7.52 -11.63 29.51
N ASP A 389 6.97 -12.69 28.91
CA ASP A 389 7.73 -13.79 28.32
C ASP A 389 7.03 -14.39 27.09
N ARG A 390 7.72 -15.30 26.40
CA ARG A 390 7.20 -16.00 25.22
C ARG A 390 5.90 -16.76 25.51
N ALA A 391 5.77 -17.38 26.68
CA ALA A 391 4.58 -18.16 27.02
C ALA A 391 3.34 -17.26 27.17
N ALA A 392 3.50 -16.07 27.75
CA ALA A 392 2.45 -15.06 27.85
C ALA A 392 2.04 -14.53 26.47
N VAL A 393 3.01 -14.28 25.57
CA VAL A 393 2.73 -13.86 24.19
C VAL A 393 1.96 -14.95 23.43
N GLU A 394 2.40 -16.20 23.50
CA GLU A 394 1.71 -17.34 22.87
C GLU A 394 0.28 -17.51 23.44
N GLY A 395 0.11 -17.35 24.75
CA GLY A 395 -1.21 -17.36 25.39
C GLY A 395 -2.13 -16.24 24.87
N ALA A 396 -1.56 -15.05 24.63
CA ALA A 396 -2.30 -13.93 24.04
C ALA A 396 -2.65 -14.16 22.57
N VAL A 397 -1.77 -14.80 21.78
CA VAL A 397 -2.07 -15.25 20.42
C VAL A 397 -3.28 -16.18 20.42
N GLU A 398 -3.30 -17.19 21.31
CA GLU A 398 -4.42 -18.13 21.39
C GLU A 398 -5.72 -17.46 21.84
N ALA A 399 -5.67 -16.58 22.84
CA ALA A 399 -6.83 -15.84 23.31
C ALA A 399 -7.43 -14.96 22.21
N LEU A 400 -6.58 -14.23 21.47
CA LEU A 400 -7.02 -13.40 20.35
C LEU A 400 -7.58 -14.23 19.20
N ARG A 401 -6.90 -15.32 18.80
CA ARG A 401 -7.38 -16.20 17.74
C ARG A 401 -8.77 -16.77 18.07
N ALA A 402 -8.97 -17.23 19.31
CA ALA A 402 -10.26 -17.74 19.75
C ALA A 402 -11.36 -16.67 19.69
N ALA A 403 -11.07 -15.43 20.11
CA ALA A 403 -12.02 -14.33 20.04
C ALA A 403 -12.35 -13.91 18.60
N LEU A 404 -11.40 -14.00 17.67
CA LEU A 404 -11.59 -13.65 16.26
C LEU A 404 -12.33 -14.72 15.47
N ALA A 405 -12.28 -15.99 15.90
CA ALA A 405 -13.04 -17.08 15.27
C ALA A 405 -14.57 -16.88 15.34
N GLU A 406 -15.04 -16.02 16.24
CA GLU A 406 -16.46 -15.65 16.37
C GLU A 406 -16.93 -14.70 15.25
N ILE A 407 -16.02 -14.07 14.51
CA ILE A 407 -16.35 -13.07 13.49
C ILE A 407 -16.51 -13.77 12.13
N PRO A 408 -17.74 -13.84 11.57
CA PRO A 408 -17.98 -14.56 10.33
C PRO A 408 -17.40 -13.79 9.13
N GLY A 409 -16.83 -14.54 8.19
CA GLY A 409 -16.41 -14.01 6.89
C GLY A 409 -15.04 -13.31 6.89
N ILE A 410 -14.36 -13.14 8.02
CA ILE A 410 -12.98 -12.63 8.00
C ILE A 410 -11.96 -13.76 7.96
N LEU A 411 -10.87 -13.53 7.26
CA LEU A 411 -9.67 -14.35 7.34
C LEU A 411 -8.65 -13.60 8.20
N VAL A 412 -8.13 -14.27 9.23
CA VAL A 412 -7.15 -13.67 10.15
C VAL A 412 -5.97 -14.58 10.37
N ARG A 413 -4.78 -14.00 10.42
CA ARG A 413 -3.58 -14.63 10.97
C ARG A 413 -3.08 -13.81 12.15
N VAL A 414 -3.03 -14.43 13.33
CA VAL A 414 -2.46 -13.86 14.54
C VAL A 414 -1.12 -14.53 14.81
N ALA A 415 -0.05 -13.73 14.90
CA ALA A 415 1.29 -14.20 15.19
C ALA A 415 1.99 -13.23 16.16
N PRO A 416 3.03 -13.66 16.89
CA PRO A 416 3.92 -12.73 17.60
C PRO A 416 4.57 -11.75 16.62
N LEU A 417 4.96 -10.57 17.12
CA LEU A 417 5.79 -9.65 16.36
C LEU A 417 7.22 -10.18 16.21
N ASP A 418 7.90 -9.80 15.13
CA ASP A 418 9.32 -10.06 14.90
C ASP A 418 10.21 -9.18 15.79
N ALA A 419 11.53 -9.40 15.76
CA ALA A 419 12.49 -8.64 16.56
C ALA A 419 12.42 -7.12 16.32
N ARG A 420 11.95 -6.67 15.15
CA ARG A 420 11.73 -5.26 14.82
C ARG A 420 10.43 -4.70 15.38
N GLY A 421 9.51 -5.56 15.81
CA GLY A 421 8.26 -5.16 16.45
C GLY A 421 7.20 -4.67 15.46
N PHE A 422 7.29 -5.06 14.18
CA PHE A 422 6.37 -4.60 13.15
C PHE A 422 5.80 -5.74 12.30
N SER A 423 6.63 -6.70 11.92
CA SER A 423 6.17 -7.83 11.10
C SER A 423 5.69 -8.99 11.96
N PRO A 424 4.85 -9.89 11.44
CA PRO A 424 4.60 -11.15 12.10
C PRO A 424 5.88 -12.00 12.04
N GLU A 425 6.12 -12.80 13.07
CA GLU A 425 7.12 -13.86 12.98
C GLU A 425 6.80 -14.81 11.81
N PRO A 426 7.84 -15.37 11.15
CA PRO A 426 7.67 -16.38 10.13
C PRO A 426 6.80 -17.53 10.64
N ALA A 427 5.87 -18.02 9.82
CA ALA A 427 5.09 -19.19 10.18
C ALA A 427 6.01 -20.40 10.35
N PRO A 428 5.79 -21.26 11.37
CA PRO A 428 6.61 -22.45 11.59
C PRO A 428 6.73 -23.36 10.37
N LEU A 429 5.68 -23.40 9.55
CA LEU A 429 5.64 -24.13 8.29
C LEU A 429 5.10 -23.22 7.18
N VAL A 430 5.72 -23.31 6.01
CA VAL A 430 5.34 -22.55 4.81
C VAL A 430 5.19 -23.52 3.65
N VAL A 431 4.08 -23.45 2.94
CA VAL A 431 3.88 -24.18 1.68
C VAL A 431 3.86 -23.18 0.54
N THR A 432 4.81 -23.29 -0.38
CA THR A 432 4.88 -22.44 -1.56
C THR A 432 4.40 -23.23 -2.78
N LEU A 433 3.39 -22.69 -3.45
CA LEU A 433 2.91 -23.17 -4.74
C LEU A 433 3.53 -22.30 -5.83
N SER A 434 3.92 -22.90 -6.96
CA SER A 434 4.50 -22.18 -8.10
C SER A 434 3.99 -22.74 -9.42
N GLY A 435 3.67 -21.86 -10.37
CA GLY A 435 3.08 -22.20 -11.66
C GLY A 435 2.94 -21.00 -12.59
N GLU A 436 2.29 -21.17 -13.73
CA GLU A 436 2.13 -20.11 -14.76
C GLU A 436 0.71 -19.52 -14.82
N GLY A 437 -0.29 -20.14 -14.17
CA GLY A 437 -1.69 -19.73 -14.23
C GLY A 437 -2.25 -19.33 -12.88
N ALA A 438 -2.69 -18.08 -12.76
CA ALA A 438 -3.35 -17.50 -11.59
C ALA A 438 -4.51 -18.35 -11.04
N ALA A 439 -5.44 -18.75 -11.92
CA ALA A 439 -6.60 -19.56 -11.55
C ALA A 439 -6.21 -20.98 -11.09
N ALA A 440 -5.24 -21.61 -11.77
CA ALA A 440 -4.74 -22.92 -11.39
C ALA A 440 -4.00 -22.88 -10.04
N LEU A 441 -3.27 -21.80 -9.76
CA LEU A 441 -2.61 -21.57 -8.48
C LEU A 441 -3.62 -21.31 -7.35
N GLY A 442 -4.68 -20.54 -7.61
CA GLY A 442 -5.77 -20.33 -6.66
C GLY A 442 -6.46 -21.64 -6.28
N GLN A 443 -6.88 -22.43 -7.30
CA GLN A 443 -7.48 -23.75 -7.09
C GLN A 443 -6.55 -24.70 -6.31
N ALA A 444 -5.25 -24.69 -6.63
CA ALA A 444 -4.26 -25.47 -5.89
C ALA A 444 -4.11 -24.99 -4.44
N ALA A 445 -4.09 -23.68 -4.21
CA ALA A 445 -3.98 -23.08 -2.89
C ALA A 445 -5.16 -23.47 -2.00
N ASP A 446 -6.38 -23.38 -2.52
CA ASP A 446 -7.60 -23.76 -1.80
C ASP A 446 -7.62 -25.25 -1.48
N ALA A 447 -7.32 -26.11 -2.47
CA ALA A 447 -7.28 -27.55 -2.28
C ALA A 447 -6.21 -27.97 -1.26
N VAL A 448 -5.03 -27.34 -1.29
CA VAL A 448 -3.96 -27.61 -0.32
C VAL A 448 -4.35 -27.09 1.06
N ALA A 449 -4.90 -25.87 1.17
CA ALA A 449 -5.32 -25.29 2.43
C ALA A 449 -6.41 -26.13 3.12
N GLU A 450 -7.39 -26.63 2.37
CA GLU A 450 -8.42 -27.55 2.86
C GLU A 450 -7.81 -28.88 3.34
N ALA A 451 -6.91 -29.46 2.55
CA ALA A 451 -6.29 -30.75 2.86
C ALA A 451 -5.41 -30.70 4.13
N ILE A 452 -4.67 -29.61 4.33
CA ILE A 452 -3.76 -29.46 5.47
C ILE A 452 -4.45 -28.84 6.70
N GLY A 453 -5.53 -28.07 6.53
CA GLY A 453 -6.28 -27.45 7.62
C GLY A 453 -6.90 -28.47 8.58
N GLY A 454 -7.22 -29.68 8.09
CA GLY A 454 -7.71 -30.79 8.92
C GLY A 454 -6.63 -31.57 9.68
N VAL A 455 -5.35 -31.21 9.55
CA VAL A 455 -4.26 -31.90 10.26
C VAL A 455 -4.25 -31.49 11.72
N VAL A 456 -4.37 -32.47 12.63
CA VAL A 456 -4.23 -32.23 14.07
C VAL A 456 -2.88 -31.58 14.33
N GLY A 457 -2.90 -30.40 14.95
CA GLY A 457 -1.72 -29.58 15.23
C GLY A 457 -1.55 -28.37 14.30
N VAL A 458 -2.28 -28.29 13.19
CA VAL A 458 -2.41 -27.06 12.40
C VAL A 458 -3.42 -26.14 13.09
N ARG A 459 -3.01 -24.90 13.38
CA ARG A 459 -3.84 -23.87 14.05
C ARG A 459 -4.53 -22.95 13.05
N SER A 460 -3.80 -22.53 12.02
CA SER A 460 -4.32 -21.68 10.95
C SER A 460 -3.52 -21.90 9.66
N VAL A 461 -4.21 -21.75 8.53
CA VAL A 461 -3.61 -21.71 7.20
C VAL A 461 -3.97 -20.36 6.58
N TRP A 462 -2.96 -19.54 6.32
CA TRP A 462 -3.11 -18.22 5.71
C TRP A 462 -2.54 -18.23 4.30
N SER A 463 -3.38 -17.97 3.30
CA SER A 463 -2.96 -17.86 1.89
C SER A 463 -2.51 -16.45 1.55
N SER A 464 -1.43 -16.29 0.78
CA SER A 464 -1.00 -14.99 0.27
C SER A 464 -1.93 -14.44 -0.83
N GLN A 465 -2.60 -15.32 -1.58
CA GLN A 465 -3.60 -14.98 -2.61
C GLN A 465 -5.02 -14.92 -2.01
N ALA A 466 -5.86 -14.02 -2.55
CA ALA A 466 -7.29 -13.99 -2.30
C ALA A 466 -8.04 -13.87 -3.63
N ASP A 467 -8.92 -14.82 -3.91
CA ASP A 467 -9.73 -14.73 -5.13
C ASP A 467 -10.84 -13.69 -4.93
N ARG A 468 -10.99 -12.79 -5.90
CA ARG A 468 -12.06 -11.78 -5.92
C ARG A 468 -12.96 -11.92 -7.15
N ALA A 469 -14.24 -11.62 -6.97
CA ALA A 469 -15.13 -11.28 -8.07
C ALA A 469 -14.71 -9.90 -8.59
N GLN A 470 -14.00 -9.87 -9.72
CA GLN A 470 -13.59 -8.65 -10.40
C GLN A 470 -14.66 -8.27 -11.41
N GLN A 471 -15.24 -7.08 -11.28
CA GLN A 471 -16.02 -6.49 -12.35
C GLN A 471 -15.04 -5.85 -13.33
N THR A 472 -14.81 -6.53 -14.45
CA THR A 472 -14.05 -5.96 -15.56
C THR A 472 -15.01 -5.21 -16.47
N ALA A 473 -14.68 -3.96 -16.75
CA ALA A 473 -15.39 -3.14 -17.72
C ALA A 473 -14.58 -3.12 -19.02
N GLN A 474 -15.11 -3.71 -20.09
CA GLN A 474 -14.46 -3.68 -21.41
C GLN A 474 -15.21 -2.70 -22.33
N ILE A 475 -14.46 -1.81 -22.97
CA ILE A 475 -15.02 -0.89 -23.96
C ILE A 475 -15.41 -1.69 -25.22
N ASP A 476 -16.69 -1.63 -25.58
CA ASP A 476 -17.17 -2.14 -26.87
C ASP A 476 -16.82 -1.15 -27.98
N ARG A 477 -15.64 -1.35 -28.58
CA ARG A 477 -15.11 -0.47 -29.64
C ARG A 477 -15.98 -0.49 -30.90
N ALA A 478 -16.63 -1.61 -31.21
CA ALA A 478 -17.51 -1.71 -32.37
C ALA A 478 -18.78 -0.88 -32.14
N ARG A 479 -19.38 -1.02 -30.96
CA ARG A 479 -20.55 -0.23 -30.58
C ARG A 479 -20.25 1.25 -30.45
N ALA A 480 -19.08 1.61 -29.92
CA ALA A 480 -18.61 3.00 -29.88
C ALA A 480 -18.48 3.59 -31.30
N ALA A 481 -17.92 2.84 -32.24
CA ALA A 481 -17.80 3.28 -33.64
C ALA A 481 -19.17 3.45 -34.32
N GLU A 482 -20.11 2.52 -34.11
CA GLU A 482 -21.49 2.60 -34.62
C GLU A 482 -22.21 3.86 -34.12
N LEU A 483 -21.98 4.22 -32.86
CA LEU A 483 -22.62 5.36 -32.21
C LEU A 483 -21.81 6.66 -32.36
N GLY A 484 -20.73 6.66 -33.15
CA GLY A 484 -19.90 7.84 -33.38
C GLY A 484 -19.15 8.34 -32.15
N VAL A 485 -18.91 7.49 -31.16
CA VAL A 485 -18.25 7.85 -29.89
C VAL A 485 -16.75 7.54 -29.94
N PRO A 486 -15.86 8.53 -29.73
CA PRO A 486 -14.42 8.29 -29.67
C PRO A 486 -14.05 7.38 -28.47
N VAL A 487 -13.29 6.32 -28.72
CA VAL A 487 -12.85 5.36 -27.68
C VAL A 487 -12.10 6.05 -26.53
N GLY A 488 -11.29 7.08 -26.83
CA GLY A 488 -10.60 7.87 -25.80
C GLY A 488 -11.55 8.59 -24.84
N ALA A 489 -12.71 9.06 -25.33
CA ALA A 489 -13.72 9.69 -24.49
C ALA A 489 -14.41 8.67 -23.57
N VAL A 490 -14.64 7.45 -24.07
CA VAL A 490 -15.16 6.33 -23.26
C VAL A 490 -14.17 5.99 -22.14
N GLN A 491 -12.89 5.81 -22.47
CA GLN A 491 -11.84 5.50 -21.48
C GLN A 491 -11.70 6.59 -20.43
N GLN A 492 -11.71 7.87 -20.83
CA GLN A 492 -11.62 8.99 -19.88
C GLN A 492 -12.83 9.01 -18.92
N THR A 493 -14.02 8.71 -19.41
CA THR A 493 -15.24 8.65 -18.60
C THR A 493 -15.22 7.44 -17.65
N MET A 494 -14.73 6.28 -18.11
CA MET A 494 -14.51 5.10 -17.25
C MET A 494 -13.51 5.39 -16.13
N ASN A 495 -12.35 5.98 -16.45
CA ASN A 495 -11.33 6.34 -15.45
C ASN A 495 -11.90 7.27 -14.38
N LEU A 496 -12.76 8.22 -14.77
CA LEU A 496 -13.45 9.09 -13.83
C LEU A 496 -14.45 8.32 -12.97
N ALA A 497 -15.22 7.41 -13.58
CA ALA A 497 -16.18 6.59 -12.89
C ALA A 497 -15.52 5.70 -11.83
N GLU A 498 -14.32 5.18 -12.08
CA GLU A 498 -13.68 4.23 -11.17
C GLU A 498 -12.88 4.91 -10.04
N ILE A 499 -11.86 5.70 -10.39
CA ILE A 499 -10.84 6.23 -9.45
C ILE A 499 -10.91 7.77 -9.36
N GLY A 500 -11.65 8.41 -10.27
CA GLY A 500 -11.62 9.86 -10.44
C GLY A 500 -10.33 10.36 -11.11
N LEU A 501 -10.31 11.63 -11.50
CA LEU A 501 -9.16 12.25 -12.16
C LEU A 501 -8.67 13.46 -11.35
N VAL A 502 -7.38 13.47 -11.03
CA VAL A 502 -6.71 14.71 -10.60
C VAL A 502 -6.51 15.58 -11.84
N VAL A 503 -7.06 16.79 -11.78
CA VAL A 503 -7.14 17.70 -12.93
C VAL A 503 -6.44 19.03 -12.70
N ALA A 504 -6.15 19.36 -11.44
CA ALA A 504 -5.47 20.58 -11.06
C ALA A 504 -4.91 20.46 -9.65
N GLU A 505 -4.23 21.51 -9.22
CA GLU A 505 -3.88 21.80 -7.83
C GLU A 505 -4.63 23.08 -7.41
N LEU A 506 -4.98 23.17 -6.14
CA LEU A 506 -5.60 24.33 -5.51
C LEU A 506 -4.63 24.84 -4.45
N ARG A 507 -4.31 26.12 -4.49
CA ARG A 507 -3.50 26.73 -3.43
C ARG A 507 -4.41 27.45 -2.45
N ASP A 508 -4.31 27.04 -1.19
CA ASP A 508 -5.03 27.64 -0.07
C ASP A 508 -4.00 28.11 0.97
N GLY A 509 -3.65 29.39 0.91
CA GLY A 509 -2.56 29.96 1.70
C GLY A 509 -1.20 29.33 1.39
N ALA A 510 -0.61 28.66 2.37
CA ALA A 510 0.68 27.97 2.25
C ALA A 510 0.56 26.51 1.76
N THR A 511 -0.66 25.99 1.63
CA THR A 511 -0.92 24.58 1.32
C THR A 511 -1.41 24.43 -0.12
N THR A 512 -0.89 23.42 -0.81
CA THR A 512 -1.35 23.03 -2.16
C THR A 512 -2.09 21.70 -2.07
N LEU A 513 -3.34 21.66 -2.52
CA LEU A 513 -4.22 20.50 -2.49
C LEU A 513 -4.51 20.03 -3.93
N PRO A 514 -4.36 18.74 -4.26
CA PRO A 514 -4.81 18.25 -5.56
C PRO A 514 -6.33 18.38 -5.69
N VAL A 515 -6.81 18.73 -6.88
CA VAL A 515 -8.23 18.80 -7.22
C VAL A 515 -8.59 17.54 -7.99
N ARG A 516 -9.36 16.66 -7.35
CA ARG A 516 -9.86 15.42 -7.95
C ARG A 516 -11.32 15.58 -8.31
N VAL A 517 -11.64 15.28 -9.56
CA VAL A 517 -13.03 15.12 -10.01
C VAL A 517 -13.43 13.67 -9.82
N VAL A 518 -14.58 13.43 -9.21
CA VAL A 518 -15.11 12.10 -8.90
C VAL A 518 -16.59 12.02 -9.24
N VAL A 519 -17.10 10.80 -9.38
CA VAL A 519 -18.54 10.53 -9.52
C VAL A 519 -18.94 9.58 -8.38
N PRO A 520 -19.89 9.97 -7.50
CA PRO A 520 -20.39 9.11 -6.44
C PRO A 520 -20.91 7.76 -6.98
N GLY A 521 -20.70 6.68 -6.23
CA GLY A 521 -20.96 5.31 -6.68
C GLY A 521 -22.36 5.10 -7.23
N GLU A 522 -23.36 5.55 -6.47
CA GLU A 522 -24.79 5.52 -6.79
C GLU A 522 -25.15 6.31 -8.05
N ALA A 523 -24.34 7.31 -8.41
CA ALA A 523 -24.58 8.20 -9.54
C ALA A 523 -23.92 7.71 -10.84
N ARG A 524 -22.97 6.76 -10.76
CA ARG A 524 -22.18 6.27 -11.92
C ARG A 524 -23.05 5.71 -13.05
N GLY A 525 -24.21 5.13 -12.73
CA GLY A 525 -25.14 4.59 -13.73
C GLY A 525 -25.73 5.64 -14.69
N GLY A 526 -25.71 6.93 -14.30
CA GLY A 526 -26.20 8.04 -15.11
C GLY A 526 -25.15 8.68 -16.03
N LEU A 527 -23.93 8.14 -16.09
CA LEU A 527 -22.85 8.70 -16.88
C LEU A 527 -23.10 8.56 -18.38
N THR A 528 -22.81 9.62 -19.12
CA THR A 528 -22.89 9.65 -20.59
C THR A 528 -21.58 10.12 -21.19
N VAL A 529 -21.27 9.62 -22.38
CA VAL A 529 -20.12 10.04 -23.20
C VAL A 529 -20.63 10.85 -24.39
N ALA A 530 -19.93 11.92 -24.74
CA ALA A 530 -20.24 12.69 -25.95
C ALA A 530 -19.73 11.98 -27.21
N GLY A 531 -20.62 11.86 -28.20
CA GLY A 531 -20.31 11.48 -29.58
C GLY A 531 -19.68 12.64 -30.36
N ALA A 532 -19.02 12.33 -31.47
CA ALA A 532 -18.39 13.31 -32.35
C ALA A 532 -19.39 14.30 -32.99
N ASP A 533 -20.65 13.89 -33.10
CA ASP A 533 -21.80 14.67 -33.57
C ASP A 533 -22.50 15.46 -32.45
N GLY A 534 -22.00 15.39 -31.22
CA GLY A 534 -22.62 15.98 -30.04
C GLY A 534 -23.73 15.12 -29.42
N ALA A 535 -24.01 13.92 -29.96
CA ALA A 535 -24.95 12.99 -29.35
C ALA A 535 -24.46 12.53 -27.97
N ARG A 536 -25.39 12.14 -27.09
CA ARG A 536 -25.07 11.72 -25.72
C ARG A 536 -25.43 10.26 -25.55
N VAL A 537 -24.40 9.46 -25.29
CA VAL A 537 -24.53 8.00 -25.25
C VAL A 537 -24.29 7.53 -23.83
N PRO A 538 -25.21 6.78 -23.19
CA PRO A 538 -24.99 6.21 -21.86
C PRO A 538 -23.74 5.35 -21.82
N LEU A 539 -22.87 5.55 -20.83
CA LEU A 539 -21.62 4.79 -20.69
C LEU A 539 -21.91 3.28 -20.60
N ALA A 540 -22.97 2.89 -19.91
CA ALA A 540 -23.41 1.51 -19.78
C ALA A 540 -23.77 0.83 -21.12
N SER A 541 -24.03 1.59 -22.19
CA SER A 541 -24.29 1.05 -23.52
C SER A 541 -23.02 0.83 -24.37
N LEU A 542 -21.88 1.39 -23.91
CA LEU A 542 -20.58 1.34 -24.58
C LEU A 542 -19.59 0.43 -23.85
N VAL A 543 -19.97 -0.06 -22.67
CA VAL A 543 -19.10 -0.83 -21.79
C VAL A 543 -19.80 -2.14 -21.48
N LYS A 544 -19.11 -3.24 -21.75
CA LYS A 544 -19.54 -4.57 -21.33
C LYS A 544 -18.89 -4.87 -19.99
N THR A 545 -19.70 -4.90 -18.94
CA THR A 545 -19.23 -5.32 -17.62
C THR A 545 -19.33 -6.83 -17.51
N THR A 546 -18.21 -7.49 -17.30
CA THR A 546 -18.14 -8.92 -16.99
C THR A 546 -17.67 -9.09 -15.56
N VAL A 547 -18.44 -9.82 -14.75
CA VAL A 547 -17.94 -10.33 -13.48
C VAL A 547 -17.06 -11.54 -13.82
N LYS A 548 -15.75 -11.36 -13.72
CA LYS A 548 -14.77 -12.45 -13.84
C LYS A 548 -14.25 -12.75 -12.43
N GLN A 549 -14.17 -14.02 -12.05
CA GLN A 549 -13.39 -14.38 -10.87
C GLN A 549 -11.90 -14.37 -11.23
N GLY A 550 -11.12 -13.64 -10.46
CA GLY A 550 -9.68 -13.51 -10.63
C GLY A 550 -9.02 -13.00 -9.34
N PRO A 551 -7.72 -13.22 -9.14
CA PRO A 551 -7.04 -12.76 -7.94
C PRO A 551 -6.92 -11.24 -7.91
N ASP A 552 -7.14 -10.64 -6.74
CA ASP A 552 -6.89 -9.22 -6.48
C ASP A 552 -5.41 -8.89 -6.30
N ARG A 553 -4.62 -9.95 -6.11
CA ARG A 553 -3.20 -9.91 -5.83
C ARG A 553 -2.54 -11.12 -6.47
N LEU A 554 -1.55 -10.86 -7.31
CA LEU A 554 -0.66 -11.88 -7.85
C LEU A 554 0.72 -11.66 -7.27
N GLU A 555 1.39 -12.76 -6.92
CA GLU A 555 2.76 -12.72 -6.45
C GLU A 555 3.63 -13.51 -7.41
N ARG A 556 4.77 -12.94 -7.77
CA ARG A 556 5.84 -13.64 -8.50
C ARG A 556 7.03 -13.76 -7.60
N ARG A 557 7.61 -14.96 -7.54
CA ARG A 557 8.96 -15.17 -7.03
C ARG A 557 9.89 -15.48 -8.18
N LYS A 558 10.92 -14.64 -8.31
CA LYS A 558 11.86 -14.58 -9.42
C LYS A 558 11.14 -14.36 -10.75
N ARG A 559 10.64 -15.42 -11.38
CA ARG A 559 9.97 -15.36 -12.69
C ARG A 559 8.62 -16.09 -12.73
N SER A 560 8.30 -16.89 -11.73
CA SER A 560 7.08 -17.71 -11.72
C SER A 560 6.04 -17.11 -10.80
N LEU A 561 4.75 -17.26 -11.15
CA LEU A 561 3.68 -16.95 -10.21
C LEU A 561 3.79 -17.91 -9.02
N SER A 562 3.51 -17.40 -7.83
CA SER A 562 3.60 -18.14 -6.60
C SER A 562 2.47 -17.79 -5.64
N VAL A 563 2.00 -18.78 -4.89
CA VAL A 563 1.11 -18.57 -3.74
C VAL A 563 1.76 -19.18 -2.52
N THR A 564 1.78 -18.43 -1.42
CA THR A 564 2.39 -18.88 -0.17
C THR A 564 1.31 -19.13 0.86
N LEU A 565 1.27 -20.35 1.39
CA LEU A 565 0.44 -20.72 2.53
C LEU A 565 1.31 -20.70 3.79
N ALA A 566 1.06 -19.74 4.66
CA ALA A 566 1.65 -19.66 6.01
C ALA A 566 0.83 -20.54 6.96
N VAL A 567 1.47 -21.53 7.58
CA VAL A 567 0.81 -22.52 8.43
C VAL A 567 1.32 -22.39 9.86
N ASP A 568 0.46 -21.91 10.74
CA ASP A 568 0.76 -21.84 12.17
C ASP A 568 0.46 -23.19 12.82
N VAL A 569 1.37 -23.66 13.67
CA VAL A 569 1.36 -25.01 14.25
C VAL A 569 1.37 -24.90 15.77
N GLY A 570 0.68 -25.81 16.46
CA GLY A 570 0.85 -25.96 17.89
C GLY A 570 0.12 -27.17 18.49
N GLY A 571 0.41 -27.46 19.75
CA GLY A 571 -0.11 -28.64 20.44
C GLY A 571 0.52 -29.98 20.02
N ARG A 572 1.43 -29.97 19.02
CA ARG A 572 2.21 -31.14 18.56
C ARG A 572 3.62 -30.72 18.10
N PRO A 573 4.60 -31.66 18.10
CA PRO A 573 5.95 -31.38 17.59
C PRO A 573 5.93 -30.98 16.11
N LEU A 574 6.63 -29.90 15.75
CA LEU A 574 6.68 -29.36 14.38
C LEU A 574 7.11 -30.41 13.35
N ALA A 575 8.08 -31.27 13.68
CA ALA A 575 8.57 -32.30 12.77
C ALA A 575 7.48 -33.32 12.39
N GLU A 576 6.62 -33.71 13.34
CA GLU A 576 5.51 -34.63 13.06
C GLU A 576 4.41 -33.96 12.24
N VAL A 577 4.06 -32.72 12.58
CA VAL A 577 3.06 -31.96 11.83
C VAL A 577 3.55 -31.73 10.40
N ARG A 578 4.82 -31.37 10.22
CA ARG A 578 5.44 -31.23 8.90
C ARG A 578 5.36 -32.52 8.09
N ALA A 579 5.73 -33.66 8.67
CA ALA A 579 5.68 -34.94 7.98
C ALA A 579 4.26 -35.32 7.54
N GLU A 580 3.26 -35.06 8.39
CA GLU A 580 1.85 -35.30 8.06
C GLU A 580 1.34 -34.32 6.99
N VAL A 581 1.72 -33.05 7.05
CA VAL A 581 1.40 -32.06 6.01
C VAL A 581 2.01 -32.45 4.66
N GLU A 582 3.28 -32.86 4.63
CA GLU A 582 3.95 -33.34 3.41
C GLU A 582 3.27 -34.61 2.86
N ARG A 583 2.75 -35.47 3.73
CA ARG A 583 1.98 -36.66 3.32
C ARG A 583 0.65 -36.25 2.68
N ARG A 584 -0.13 -35.39 3.35
CA ARG A 584 -1.41 -34.87 2.81
C ARG A 584 -1.23 -34.16 1.48
N LEU A 585 -0.16 -33.37 1.35
CA LEU A 585 0.15 -32.64 0.12
C LEU A 585 0.39 -33.56 -1.08
N ARG A 586 0.99 -34.73 -0.87
CA ARG A 586 1.17 -35.73 -1.94
C ARG A 586 -0.15 -36.36 -2.42
N ASP A 587 -1.17 -36.35 -1.56
CA ASP A 587 -2.50 -36.90 -1.87
C ASP A 587 -3.38 -35.87 -2.60
N VAL A 588 -2.99 -34.59 -2.63
CA VAL A 588 -3.73 -33.53 -3.34
C VAL A 588 -3.41 -33.58 -4.84
N ALA A 589 -4.45 -33.72 -5.66
CA ALA A 589 -4.33 -33.63 -7.11
C ALA A 589 -4.13 -32.17 -7.54
N LEU A 590 -2.87 -31.78 -7.74
CA LEU A 590 -2.53 -30.44 -8.21
C LEU A 590 -2.84 -30.28 -9.72
N PRO A 591 -3.33 -29.11 -10.17
CA PRO A 591 -3.48 -28.81 -11.59
C PRO A 591 -2.16 -28.92 -12.36
N ALA A 592 -2.24 -29.21 -13.65
CA ALA A 592 -1.07 -29.34 -14.51
C ALA A 592 -0.20 -28.07 -14.50
N GLY A 593 1.11 -28.23 -14.31
CA GLY A 593 2.08 -27.13 -14.27
C GLY A 593 2.19 -26.42 -12.92
N VAL A 594 1.42 -26.83 -11.89
CA VAL A 594 1.59 -26.36 -10.52
C VAL A 594 2.50 -27.29 -9.74
N THR A 595 3.46 -26.73 -9.03
CA THR A 595 4.35 -27.44 -8.11
C THR A 595 4.17 -26.91 -6.71
N ALA A 596 4.30 -27.78 -5.71
CA ALA A 596 4.20 -27.43 -4.30
C ALA A 596 5.49 -27.79 -3.57
N ARG A 597 5.97 -26.89 -2.72
CA ARG A 597 7.14 -27.10 -1.87
C ARG A 597 6.81 -26.75 -0.43
N VAL A 598 7.16 -27.64 0.48
CA VAL A 598 7.08 -27.37 1.92
C VAL A 598 8.44 -26.91 2.42
N ALA A 599 8.47 -25.76 3.09
CA ALA A 599 9.63 -25.24 3.79
C ALA A 599 9.27 -25.04 5.28
N GLY A 600 10.26 -25.21 6.17
CA GLY A 600 10.13 -24.74 7.55
C GLY A 600 10.57 -23.28 7.66
N ALA A 601 10.21 -22.61 8.75
CA ALA A 601 10.88 -21.36 9.10
C ALA A 601 12.40 -21.58 9.15
N PRO A 602 13.23 -20.65 8.61
CA PRO A 602 14.67 -20.69 8.89
C PRO A 602 14.86 -20.68 10.40
N ARG A 603 15.71 -21.58 10.90
CA ARG A 603 16.10 -21.61 12.31
C ARG A 603 17.07 -20.49 12.63
#